data_AF-A0A6H9HQ35-F1
#
_entry.id   AF-A0A6H9HQ35-F1
#
_cell.length_a   1.000
_cell.length_b   1.000
_cell.length_c   1.000
_cell.angle_alpha   90.00
_cell.angle_beta   90.00
_cell.angle_gamma   90.00
#
_symmetry.space_group_name_H-M   'P 1'
#
loop_
_entity.id
_entity.type
_entity.pdbx_description
1 polymer ?
#
loop_
_entity_poly.entity_id
_entity_poly.type
_entity_poly.pdbx_seq_one_letter_code
_entity_poly.pdbx_strand_id
1 'polypeptide(L)'
;MSAWLATSLAASSVLMLVVLMLRNVVRSRFGARAAYFLWVLPLARMLTPPLPGAAMPARPTIDALPLWTGSALDVAGFGPAAPANPAMASHSPGLASLLLLCWATGAVLFLLRQLACYHRFLGVAQGGAREFTRARGISVLLSTTVPGACSTGLLRRRIFLPADLTVSFTREQVRLVLAHETAHHVRRDIWANTVALLIVAVHWFNPLAHLAYRAFRTDQELACDETVLAHESEDALHPYGLALVRAATNAPHTAACLLGSVDHVKMRLSQMARPMVPLPARMTGLGVTLALTVAGVALTASTFAAEPSPAIPALFPRAAIAPTAVSVPAPELRQPAPSPLVGRATARMQSVDAAAAPQVDREVGKILATGRETLRAACGIHSRIENIDAPGVDIGPGSGLAYRCEAPDAMRATSQRLKNDAVSRITALNLSAAEKTRTLAMIESGFTRIEQDFLPEATG
;
A
#
# COMPACT_ATOMS: atom_id res chain seq x y z
N MET A 1 -3.52 17.45 28.78
CA MET A 1 -3.31 17.27 27.33
C MET A 1 -2.08 16.41 27.01
N SER A 2 -0.92 16.66 27.63
CA SER A 2 0.34 15.91 27.38
C SER A 2 0.26 14.40 27.67
N ALA A 3 -0.38 14.00 28.78
CA ALA A 3 -0.51 12.58 29.15
C ALA A 3 -1.31 11.76 28.12
N TRP A 4 -2.45 12.30 27.65
CA TRP A 4 -3.26 11.65 26.61
C TRP A 4 -2.49 11.52 25.29
N LEU A 5 -1.73 12.55 24.90
CA LEU A 5 -0.92 12.49 23.69
C LEU A 5 0.12 11.38 23.80
N ALA A 6 0.85 11.30 24.92
CA ALA A 6 1.85 10.27 25.15
C ALA A 6 1.27 8.85 25.14
N THR A 7 0.16 8.60 25.84
CA THR A 7 -0.49 7.28 25.84
C THR A 7 -1.04 6.92 24.47
N SER A 8 -1.55 7.89 23.73
CA SER A 8 -2.06 7.69 22.38
C SER A 8 -0.94 7.33 21.41
N LEU A 9 0.19 8.05 21.43
CA LEU A 9 1.38 7.74 20.60
C LEU A 9 1.96 6.35 20.91
N ALA A 10 2.00 5.96 22.18
CA ALA A 10 2.45 4.62 22.58
C ALA A 10 1.48 3.53 22.09
N ALA A 11 0.17 3.73 22.31
CA ALA A 11 -0.86 2.78 21.89
C ALA A 11 -0.91 2.59 20.36
N SER A 12 -0.88 3.68 19.58
CA SER A 12 -0.83 3.60 18.11
C SER A 12 0.42 2.87 17.64
N SER A 13 1.57 3.07 18.29
CA SER A 13 2.80 2.34 17.97
C SER A 13 2.65 0.84 18.22
N VAL A 14 2.08 0.43 19.35
CA VAL A 14 1.79 -0.99 19.63
C VAL A 14 0.84 -1.57 18.58
N LEU A 15 -0.21 -0.83 18.20
CA LEU A 15 -1.14 -1.27 17.16
C LEU A 15 -0.46 -1.37 15.78
N MET A 16 0.44 -0.45 15.42
CA MET A 16 1.25 -0.55 14.20
C MET A 16 2.08 -1.83 14.19
N LEU A 17 2.71 -2.18 15.32
CA LEU A 17 3.47 -3.43 15.45
C LEU A 17 2.57 -4.66 15.28
N VAL A 18 1.40 -4.68 15.92
CA VAL A 18 0.42 -5.75 15.76
C VAL A 18 0.00 -5.91 14.30
N VAL A 19 -0.31 -4.81 13.60
CA VAL A 19 -0.66 -4.86 12.18
C VAL A 19 0.50 -5.39 11.34
N LEU A 20 1.74 -4.97 11.61
CA LEU A 20 2.93 -5.49 10.93
C LEU A 20 3.10 -7.00 11.09
N MET A 21 2.76 -7.56 12.26
CA MET A 21 2.80 -9.00 12.52
C MET A 21 1.66 -9.76 11.82
N LEU A 22 0.45 -9.21 11.84
CA LEU A 22 -0.76 -9.91 11.37
C LEU A 22 -1.02 -9.79 9.87
N ARG A 23 -0.57 -8.72 9.20
CA ARG A 23 -0.92 -8.40 7.80
C ARG A 23 -0.65 -9.54 6.82
N ASN A 24 0.44 -10.28 6.97
CA ASN A 24 0.80 -11.38 6.05
C ASN A 24 -0.17 -12.56 6.19
N VAL A 25 -0.52 -12.90 7.43
CA VAL A 25 -1.49 -13.97 7.74
C VAL A 25 -2.87 -13.57 7.22
N VAL A 26 -3.33 -12.36 7.55
CA VAL A 26 -4.62 -11.84 7.11
C VAL A 26 -4.69 -11.79 5.59
N ARG A 27 -3.64 -11.31 4.91
CA ARG A 27 -3.56 -11.32 3.44
C ARG A 27 -3.70 -12.72 2.85
N SER A 28 -3.01 -13.70 3.44
CA SER A 28 -3.02 -15.08 2.94
C SER A 28 -4.37 -15.79 3.12
N ARG A 29 -5.14 -15.42 4.16
CA ARG A 29 -6.41 -16.07 4.51
C ARG A 29 -7.64 -15.34 3.98
N PHE A 30 -7.59 -14.02 3.92
CA PHE A 30 -8.77 -13.16 3.70
C PHE A 30 -8.62 -12.19 2.52
N GLY A 31 -7.48 -12.18 1.85
CA GLY A 31 -7.20 -11.31 0.69
C GLY A 31 -6.46 -10.03 1.05
N ALA A 32 -5.96 -9.35 0.01
CA ALA A 32 -5.11 -8.17 0.17
C ALA A 32 -5.88 -6.97 0.74
N ARG A 33 -7.15 -6.82 0.35
CA ARG A 33 -8.04 -5.76 0.88
C ARG A 33 -8.23 -5.86 2.39
N ALA A 34 -8.41 -7.06 2.94
CA ALA A 34 -8.58 -7.24 4.39
C ALA A 34 -7.33 -6.82 5.16
N ALA A 35 -6.14 -7.20 4.67
CA ALA A 35 -4.86 -6.77 5.24
C ALA A 35 -4.68 -5.26 5.15
N TYR A 36 -5.07 -4.64 4.04
CA TYR A 36 -5.04 -3.19 3.88
C TYR A 36 -5.94 -2.47 4.90
N PHE A 37 -7.13 -3.00 5.18
CA PHE A 37 -8.04 -2.41 6.17
C PHE A 37 -7.55 -2.52 7.62
N LEU A 38 -6.59 -3.40 7.94
CA LEU A 38 -6.00 -3.44 9.28
C LEU A 38 -5.33 -2.12 9.67
N TRP A 39 -4.89 -1.33 8.69
CA TRP A 39 -4.26 -0.03 8.95
C TRP A 39 -5.25 1.04 9.46
N VAL A 40 -6.55 0.74 9.49
CA VAL A 40 -7.53 1.57 10.21
C VAL A 40 -7.29 1.50 11.72
N LEU A 41 -6.70 0.44 12.27
CA LEU A 41 -6.48 0.27 13.72
C LEU A 41 -5.66 1.44 14.34
N PRO A 42 -4.43 1.74 13.90
CA PRO A 42 -3.65 2.83 14.49
C PRO A 42 -4.31 4.20 14.25
N LEU A 43 -4.99 4.38 13.12
CA LEU A 43 -5.74 5.61 12.81
C LEU A 43 -6.92 5.81 13.77
N ALA A 44 -7.76 4.78 13.95
CA ALA A 44 -8.91 4.82 14.83
C ALA A 44 -8.49 5.19 16.25
N ARG A 45 -7.38 4.60 16.75
CA ARG A 45 -6.84 4.93 18.06
C ARG A 45 -6.34 6.38 18.18
N MET A 46 -5.79 6.95 17.11
CA MET A 46 -5.40 8.37 17.10
C MET A 46 -6.57 9.33 17.12
N LEU A 47 -7.74 8.91 16.60
CA LEU A 47 -8.94 9.73 16.55
C LEU A 47 -9.83 9.58 17.79
N THR A 48 -9.66 8.51 18.57
CA THR A 48 -10.49 8.26 19.76
C THR A 48 -10.04 9.15 20.94
N PRO A 49 -10.90 10.06 21.43
CA PRO A 49 -10.63 10.81 22.66
C PRO A 49 -10.61 9.86 23.88
N PRO A 50 -10.06 10.28 25.03
CA PRO A 50 -10.13 9.48 26.23
C PRO A 50 -11.59 9.29 26.62
N LEU A 51 -11.97 8.05 26.95
CA LEU A 51 -13.34 7.74 27.35
C LEU A 51 -13.54 8.11 28.83
N PRO A 52 -14.74 8.54 29.25
CA PRO A 52 -15.04 8.70 30.66
C PRO A 52 -14.83 7.34 31.34
N GLY A 53 -14.00 7.30 32.38
CA GLY A 53 -13.80 6.07 33.13
C GLY A 53 -15.13 5.63 33.71
N ALA A 54 -15.52 4.37 33.48
CA ALA A 54 -16.39 3.71 34.45
C ALA A 54 -15.69 3.86 35.79
N ALA A 55 -16.39 4.38 36.80
CA ALA A 55 -15.86 4.54 38.15
C ALA A 55 -15.42 3.15 38.65
N MET A 56 -14.17 2.79 38.38
CA MET A 56 -13.57 1.65 39.05
C MET A 56 -13.48 2.06 40.52
N PRO A 57 -13.93 1.20 41.46
CA PRO A 57 -13.71 1.46 42.87
C PRO A 57 -12.22 1.77 43.05
N ALA A 58 -11.95 2.86 43.76
CA ALA A 58 -10.61 3.35 44.00
C ALA A 58 -9.70 2.16 44.30
N ARG A 59 -8.62 2.00 43.54
CA ARG A 59 -7.56 1.07 43.94
C ARG A 59 -7.24 1.43 45.39
N PRO A 60 -7.29 0.49 46.35
CA PRO A 60 -6.81 0.79 47.69
C PRO A 60 -5.37 1.25 47.50
N THR A 61 -5.13 2.53 47.80
CA THR A 61 -3.79 3.00 48.08
C THR A 61 -3.32 2.11 49.21
N ILE A 62 -2.31 1.28 48.94
CA ILE A 62 -1.50 0.76 50.03
C ILE A 62 -0.87 2.02 50.60
N ASP A 63 -1.47 2.54 51.67
CA ASP A 63 -0.85 3.58 52.48
C ASP A 63 0.56 3.10 52.75
N ALA A 64 1.53 3.88 52.27
CA ALA A 64 2.91 3.63 52.57
C ALA A 64 3.00 3.43 54.09
N LEU A 65 3.53 2.28 54.50
CA LEU A 65 3.86 2.01 55.89
C LEU A 65 4.51 3.27 56.46
N PRO A 66 4.02 3.83 57.58
CA PRO A 66 4.66 4.99 58.18
C PRO A 66 6.05 4.53 58.61
N LEU A 67 7.05 4.81 57.77
CA LEU A 67 8.44 4.79 58.18
C LEU A 67 8.54 5.91 59.21
N TRP A 68 8.54 5.51 60.47
CA TRP A 68 8.76 6.36 61.62
C TRP A 68 10.20 6.88 61.56
N THR A 69 10.45 7.87 60.70
CA THR A 69 11.70 8.61 60.69
C THR A 69 11.61 9.64 61.82
N GLY A 70 12.24 9.28 62.93
CA GLY A 70 12.79 10.12 63.99
C GLY A 70 12.15 11.49 64.24
N SER A 71 11.61 11.63 65.45
CA SER A 71 11.31 12.90 66.12
C SER A 71 12.36 13.98 65.82
N ALA A 72 12.00 14.96 65.01
CA ALA A 72 12.70 16.23 64.95
C ALA A 72 11.96 17.19 65.90
N LEU A 73 12.72 17.67 66.90
CA LEU A 73 12.32 18.64 67.92
C LEU A 73 11.56 19.84 67.33
N ASP A 74 10.44 20.17 67.97
CA ASP A 74 9.80 21.47 67.89
C ASP A 74 10.77 22.56 68.37
N VAL A 75 11.37 23.29 67.42
CA VAL A 75 11.94 24.61 67.67
C VAL A 75 10.84 25.63 67.37
N ALA A 76 10.15 26.04 68.43
CA ALA A 76 9.33 27.24 68.42
C ALA A 76 10.20 28.46 68.07
N GLY A 77 9.83 29.19 67.00
CA GLY A 77 10.37 30.53 66.78
C GLY A 77 10.60 30.95 65.33
N PHE A 78 9.54 31.03 64.51
CA PHE A 78 9.46 32.00 63.40
C PHE A 78 7.97 32.37 63.21
N GLY A 79 7.64 33.66 63.29
CA GLY A 79 6.28 34.18 63.14
C GLY A 79 5.68 33.88 61.76
N PRO A 80 4.37 34.14 61.54
CA PRO A 80 3.72 33.86 60.27
C PRO A 80 4.42 34.66 59.17
N ALA A 81 5.09 33.94 58.27
CA ALA A 81 5.62 34.52 57.05
C ALA A 81 4.45 35.15 56.28
N ALA A 82 4.59 36.44 55.96
CA ALA A 82 3.65 37.14 55.10
C ALA A 82 3.43 36.33 53.80
N PRO A 83 2.20 36.30 53.24
CA PRO A 83 1.97 35.61 51.99
C PRO A 83 2.86 36.23 50.92
N ALA A 84 3.82 35.46 50.43
CA ALA A 84 4.64 35.84 49.30
C ALA A 84 3.69 36.13 48.12
N ASN A 85 3.69 37.38 47.64
CA ASN A 85 2.97 37.75 46.43
C ASN A 85 3.41 36.81 45.29
N PRO A 86 2.51 36.04 44.65
CA PRO A 86 2.86 35.21 43.50
C PRO A 86 3.04 36.03 42.20
N ALA A 87 3.08 37.36 42.30
CA ALA A 87 3.29 38.25 41.19
C ALA A 87 4.80 38.31 40.87
N MET A 88 5.18 37.72 39.74
CA MET A 88 6.54 37.60 39.18
C MET A 88 7.29 36.28 39.45
N ALA A 89 6.58 35.15 39.54
CA ALA A 89 7.19 33.90 39.09
C ALA A 89 7.49 34.03 37.59
N SER A 90 8.77 34.11 37.23
CA SER A 90 9.24 34.04 35.85
C SER A 90 8.68 32.74 35.24
N HIS A 91 7.80 32.88 34.25
CA HIS A 91 7.19 31.75 33.55
C HIS A 91 8.23 31.16 32.59
N SER A 92 9.30 30.56 33.12
CA SER A 92 10.16 29.72 32.31
C SER A 92 9.31 28.53 31.82
N PRO A 93 9.29 28.25 30.51
CA PRO A 93 8.52 27.13 30.00
C PRO A 93 9.05 25.85 30.66
N GLY A 94 8.17 25.14 31.38
CA GLY A 94 8.52 23.85 31.97
C GLY A 94 9.00 22.86 30.88
N LEU A 95 9.81 21.89 31.28
CA LEU A 95 10.38 20.87 30.37
C LEU A 95 9.32 20.22 29.47
N ALA A 96 8.12 19.95 29.99
CA ALA A 96 7.01 19.38 29.21
C ALA A 96 6.56 20.28 28.05
N SER A 97 6.55 21.61 28.25
CA SER A 97 6.21 22.59 27.22
C SER A 97 7.29 22.67 26.14
N LEU A 98 8.57 22.61 26.55
CA LEU A 98 9.70 22.57 25.61
C LEU A 98 9.70 21.28 24.77
N LEU A 99 9.44 20.13 25.38
CA LEU A 99 9.31 18.85 24.68
C LEU A 99 8.13 18.86 23.69
N LEU A 100 6.98 19.40 24.09
CA LEU A 100 5.82 19.53 23.22
C LEU A 100 6.12 20.45 22.02
N LEU A 101 6.80 21.58 22.25
CA LEU A 101 7.20 22.50 21.19
C LEU A 101 8.19 21.84 20.22
N CYS A 102 9.18 21.11 20.73
CA CYS A 102 10.12 20.35 19.91
C CYS A 102 9.41 19.30 19.06
N TRP A 103 8.52 18.51 19.68
CA TRP A 103 7.71 17.51 19.00
C TRP A 103 6.85 18.12 17.88
N ALA A 104 6.14 19.21 18.18
CA ALA A 104 5.26 19.89 17.22
C ALA A 104 6.06 20.49 16.06
N THR A 105 7.21 21.10 16.36
CA THR A 105 8.13 21.65 15.35
C THR A 105 8.61 20.55 14.41
N GLY A 106 9.04 19.40 14.96
CA GLY A 106 9.45 18.26 14.15
C GLY A 106 8.34 17.73 13.23
N ALA A 107 7.10 17.65 13.74
CA ALA A 107 5.94 17.22 12.95
C ALA A 107 5.65 18.20 11.79
N VAL A 108 5.69 19.51 12.06
CA VAL A 108 5.49 20.56 11.05
C VAL A 108 6.59 20.53 10.00
N LEU A 109 7.86 20.48 10.40
CA LEU A 109 8.99 20.42 9.47
C LEU A 109 8.92 19.16 8.58
N PHE A 110 8.53 18.02 9.15
CA PHE A 110 8.30 16.81 8.38
C PHE A 110 7.21 17.01 7.32
N LEU A 111 6.06 17.58 7.68
CA LEU A 111 4.96 17.84 6.74
C LEU A 111 5.35 18.84 5.66
N LEU A 112 6.03 19.93 6.03
CA LEU A 112 6.53 20.93 5.09
C LEU A 112 7.51 20.30 4.09
N ARG A 113 8.40 19.42 4.55
CA ARG A 113 9.30 18.68 3.67
C ARG A 113 8.52 17.80 2.70
N GLN A 114 7.53 17.05 3.16
CA GLN A 114 6.71 16.19 2.28
C GLN A 114 5.90 17.01 1.27
N LEU A 115 5.34 18.14 1.70
CA LEU A 115 4.60 19.05 0.83
C LEU A 115 5.51 19.67 -0.24
N ALA A 116 6.71 20.12 0.15
CA ALA A 116 7.71 20.63 -0.77
C ALA A 116 8.15 19.56 -1.80
N CYS A 117 8.39 18.32 -1.35
CA CYS A 117 8.68 17.19 -2.25
C CYS A 117 7.52 16.94 -3.23
N TYR A 118 6.27 16.97 -2.75
CA TYR A 118 5.09 16.78 -3.60
C TYR A 118 4.95 17.89 -4.64
N HIS A 119 5.10 19.16 -4.25
CA HIS A 119 5.01 20.28 -5.19
C HIS A 119 6.16 20.30 -6.20
N ARG A 120 7.39 19.98 -5.76
CA ARG A 120 8.52 19.82 -6.67
C ARG A 120 8.25 18.72 -7.69
N PHE A 121 7.74 17.57 -7.23
CA PHE A 121 7.36 16.48 -8.12
C PHE A 121 6.28 16.92 -9.13
N LEU A 122 5.22 17.60 -8.68
CA LEU A 122 4.19 18.12 -9.59
C LEU A 122 4.76 19.12 -10.60
N GLY A 123 5.62 20.05 -10.18
CA GLY A 123 6.26 21.00 -11.09
C GLY A 123 7.06 20.30 -12.19
N VAL A 124 7.86 19.29 -11.82
CA VAL A 124 8.63 18.48 -12.78
C VAL A 124 7.71 17.67 -13.69
N ALA A 125 6.72 16.98 -13.12
CA ALA A 125 5.79 16.13 -13.86
C ALA A 125 4.96 16.95 -14.87
N GLN A 126 4.54 18.16 -14.49
CA GLN A 126 3.73 19.06 -15.33
C GLN A 126 4.55 19.79 -16.40
N GLY A 127 5.82 20.12 -16.15
CA GLY A 127 6.66 20.88 -17.07
C GLY A 127 6.82 20.23 -18.45
N GLY A 128 6.71 18.89 -18.53
CA GLY A 128 6.72 18.12 -19.79
C GLY A 128 5.40 17.43 -20.10
N ALA A 129 4.31 17.77 -19.41
CA ALA A 129 3.03 17.08 -19.53
C ALA A 129 2.15 17.68 -20.63
N ARG A 130 1.53 16.81 -21.42
CA ARG A 130 0.43 17.14 -22.33
C ARG A 130 -0.80 16.32 -21.96
N GLU A 131 -1.97 16.95 -21.98
CA GLU A 131 -3.22 16.22 -21.72
C GLU A 131 -3.45 15.18 -22.82
N PHE A 132 -3.58 13.93 -22.41
CA PHE A 132 -3.88 12.79 -23.28
C PHE A 132 -5.38 12.64 -23.45
N THR A 133 -6.10 12.62 -22.32
CA THR A 133 -7.55 12.52 -22.28
C THR A 133 -8.04 12.94 -20.89
N ARG A 134 -9.34 13.17 -20.77
CA ARG A 134 -10.00 13.45 -19.50
C ARG A 134 -11.25 12.60 -19.35
N ALA A 135 -11.32 11.82 -18.28
CA ALA A 135 -12.44 10.92 -18.02
C ALA A 135 -12.88 10.98 -16.56
N ARG A 136 -14.19 11.11 -16.32
CA ARG A 136 -14.80 11.13 -14.96
C ARG A 136 -14.11 12.10 -13.98
N GLY A 137 -13.71 13.27 -14.47
CA GLY A 137 -13.03 14.29 -13.68
C GLY A 137 -11.55 13.99 -13.38
N ILE A 138 -10.98 12.94 -13.98
CA ILE A 138 -9.56 12.59 -13.92
C ILE A 138 -8.91 13.00 -15.25
N SER A 139 -7.91 13.88 -15.20
CA SER A 139 -7.10 14.22 -16.38
C SER A 139 -5.94 13.23 -16.49
N VAL A 140 -5.81 12.57 -17.63
CA VAL A 140 -4.67 11.71 -17.97
C VAL A 140 -3.71 12.55 -18.79
N LEU A 141 -2.45 12.61 -18.38
CA LEU A 141 -1.41 13.39 -19.03
C LEU A 141 -0.24 12.50 -19.44
N LEU A 142 0.25 12.65 -20.67
CA LEU A 142 1.53 12.08 -21.07
C LEU A 142 2.62 13.03 -20.62
N SER A 143 3.61 12.54 -19.88
CA SER A 143 4.74 13.33 -19.39
C SER A 143 6.06 12.68 -19.77
N THR A 144 6.99 13.48 -20.26
CA THR A 144 8.36 13.06 -20.61
C THR A 144 9.29 12.97 -19.42
N THR A 145 8.85 13.44 -18.24
CA THR A 145 9.67 13.55 -17.03
C THR A 145 9.31 12.53 -15.97
N VAL A 146 8.12 11.92 -16.06
CA VAL A 146 7.72 10.84 -15.15
C VAL A 146 8.23 9.51 -15.67
N PRO A 147 8.85 8.70 -14.82
CA PRO A 147 9.45 7.44 -15.27
C PRO A 147 8.49 6.25 -15.27
N GLY A 148 7.32 6.41 -14.65
CA GLY A 148 6.29 5.40 -14.55
C GLY A 148 4.93 6.05 -14.46
N ALA A 149 3.88 5.24 -14.67
CA ALA A 149 2.52 5.69 -14.46
C ALA A 149 2.33 6.07 -12.98
N CYS A 150 1.63 7.18 -12.71
CA CYS A 150 1.34 7.59 -11.35
C CYS A 150 0.08 8.44 -11.22
N SER A 151 -0.65 8.17 -10.14
CA SER A 151 -1.87 8.89 -9.76
C SER A 151 -1.57 9.98 -8.76
N THR A 152 -2.07 11.19 -9.03
CA THR A 152 -1.80 12.38 -8.22
C THR A 152 -3.04 13.26 -8.03
N GLY A 153 -3.00 14.09 -7.00
CA GLY A 153 -3.97 15.16 -6.78
C GLY A 153 -5.16 14.73 -5.94
N LEU A 154 -5.35 15.41 -4.81
CA LEU A 154 -6.45 15.16 -3.88
C LEU A 154 -7.79 15.70 -4.41
N LEU A 155 -7.76 16.94 -4.94
CA LEU A 155 -8.92 17.65 -5.47
C LEU A 155 -8.96 17.58 -7.01
N ARG A 156 -7.84 17.92 -7.66
CA ARG A 156 -7.69 17.83 -9.11
C ARG A 156 -7.01 16.51 -9.44
N ARG A 157 -7.83 15.49 -9.71
CA ARG A 157 -7.38 14.12 -10.00
C ARG A 157 -6.64 14.10 -11.32
N ARG A 158 -5.39 13.62 -11.29
CA ARG A 158 -4.54 13.48 -12.47
C ARG A 158 -3.86 12.12 -12.47
N ILE A 159 -3.67 11.57 -13.67
CA ILE A 159 -2.82 10.40 -13.91
C ILE A 159 -1.74 10.87 -14.86
N PHE A 160 -0.46 10.73 -14.47
CA PHE A 160 0.65 10.93 -15.39
C PHE A 160 1.08 9.58 -15.93
N LEU A 161 1.24 9.48 -17.25
CA LEU A 161 1.81 8.34 -17.94
C LEU A 161 3.14 8.76 -18.59
N PRO A 162 4.16 7.90 -18.62
CA PRO A 162 5.34 8.14 -19.43
C PRO A 162 4.95 8.34 -20.90
N ALA A 163 5.57 9.31 -21.57
CA ALA A 163 5.27 9.59 -22.98
C ALA A 163 5.58 8.41 -23.92
N ASP A 164 6.51 7.53 -23.53
CA ASP A 164 6.89 6.30 -24.22
C ASP A 164 6.05 5.08 -23.81
N LEU A 165 5.09 5.22 -22.89
CA LEU A 165 4.29 4.10 -22.40
C LEU A 165 3.52 3.42 -23.53
N THR A 166 2.89 4.20 -24.42
CA THR A 166 2.11 3.65 -25.56
C THR A 166 2.97 2.90 -26.56
N VAL A 167 4.26 3.20 -26.56
CA VAL A 167 5.28 2.66 -27.44
C VAL A 167 5.85 1.34 -26.88
N SER A 168 6.11 1.32 -25.57
CA SER A 168 6.81 0.23 -24.89
C SER A 168 5.85 -0.86 -24.39
N PHE A 169 4.53 -0.59 -24.42
CA PHE A 169 3.48 -1.44 -23.90
C PHE A 169 2.47 -1.76 -25.01
N THR A 170 1.92 -2.97 -24.98
CA THR A 170 0.79 -3.30 -25.86
C THR A 170 -0.45 -2.52 -25.43
N ARG A 171 -1.42 -2.41 -26.33
CA ARG A 171 -2.71 -1.76 -26.04
C ARG A 171 -3.38 -2.31 -24.79
N GLU A 172 -3.38 -3.63 -24.64
CA GLU A 172 -3.93 -4.31 -23.47
C GLU A 172 -3.16 -3.99 -22.19
N GLN A 173 -1.83 -3.88 -22.28
CA GLN A 173 -1.03 -3.48 -21.12
C GLN A 173 -1.28 -2.02 -20.70
N VAL A 174 -1.44 -1.10 -21.67
CA VAL A 174 -1.80 0.30 -21.39
C VAL A 174 -3.17 0.37 -20.72
N ARG A 175 -4.14 -0.43 -21.19
CA ARG A 175 -5.46 -0.56 -20.55
C ARG A 175 -5.33 -0.93 -19.08
N LEU A 176 -4.56 -1.99 -18.80
CA LEU A 176 -4.40 -2.54 -17.46
C LEU A 176 -3.67 -1.56 -16.53
N VAL A 177 -2.66 -0.85 -17.04
CA VAL A 177 -1.98 0.24 -16.29
C VAL A 177 -2.96 1.39 -15.98
N LEU A 178 -3.76 1.81 -16.95
CA LEU A 178 -4.78 2.85 -16.74
C LEU A 178 -5.87 2.41 -15.75
N ALA A 179 -6.29 1.14 -15.80
CA ALA A 179 -7.22 0.58 -14.84
C ALA A 179 -6.65 0.61 -13.42
N HIS A 180 -5.37 0.27 -13.26
CA HIS A 180 -4.64 0.35 -11.98
C HIS A 180 -4.59 1.77 -11.42
N GLU A 181 -4.13 2.74 -12.22
CA GLU A 181 -4.06 4.14 -11.78
C GLU A 181 -5.44 4.72 -11.48
N THR A 182 -6.45 4.36 -12.27
CA THR A 182 -7.84 4.78 -12.03
C THR A 182 -8.39 4.18 -10.72
N ALA A 183 -8.04 2.92 -10.41
CA ALA A 183 -8.48 2.26 -9.19
C ALA A 183 -8.00 3.00 -7.93
N HIS A 184 -6.80 3.59 -7.94
CA HIS A 184 -6.34 4.45 -6.83
C HIS A 184 -7.25 5.66 -6.59
N HIS A 185 -7.71 6.32 -7.66
CA HIS A 185 -8.64 7.45 -7.54
C HIS A 185 -10.02 7.01 -7.05
N VAL A 186 -10.56 5.90 -7.58
CA VAL A 186 -11.87 5.35 -7.18
C VAL A 186 -11.86 4.92 -5.72
N ARG A 187 -10.78 4.27 -5.27
CA ARG A 187 -10.59 3.81 -3.89
C ARG A 187 -10.16 4.91 -2.92
N ARG A 188 -9.90 6.12 -3.42
CA ARG A 188 -9.37 7.26 -2.64
C ARG A 188 -8.04 6.94 -1.96
N ASP A 189 -7.20 6.16 -2.61
CA ASP A 189 -5.90 5.74 -2.10
C ASP A 189 -4.95 6.92 -1.83
N ILE A 190 -5.07 7.99 -2.63
CA ILE A 190 -4.31 9.23 -2.41
C ILE A 190 -4.70 9.87 -1.08
N TRP A 191 -6.00 9.92 -0.73
CA TRP A 191 -6.47 10.42 0.56
C TRP A 191 -6.01 9.55 1.71
N ALA A 192 -6.13 8.22 1.59
CA ALA A 192 -5.64 7.29 2.59
C ALA A 192 -4.13 7.47 2.83
N ASN A 193 -3.36 7.70 1.76
CA ASN A 193 -1.94 7.98 1.85
C ASN A 193 -1.62 9.31 2.55
N THR A 194 -2.40 10.36 2.28
CA THR A 194 -2.27 11.64 2.99
C THR A 194 -2.53 11.46 4.49
N VAL A 195 -3.59 10.74 4.87
CA VAL A 195 -3.88 10.45 6.28
C VAL A 195 -2.75 9.64 6.92
N ALA A 196 -2.23 8.63 6.23
CA ALA A 196 -1.09 7.85 6.73
C ALA A 196 0.16 8.74 6.93
N LEU A 197 0.45 9.67 6.02
CA LEU A 197 1.55 10.64 6.18
C LEU A 197 1.34 11.59 7.36
N LEU A 198 0.10 11.99 7.66
CA LEU A 198 -0.21 12.78 8.87
C LEU A 198 0.09 11.98 10.14
N ILE A 199 -0.26 10.69 10.19
CA ILE A 199 0.09 9.82 11.31
C ILE A 199 1.61 9.71 11.45
N VAL A 200 2.34 9.51 10.34
CA VAL A 200 3.81 9.46 10.38
C VAL A 200 4.39 10.80 10.83
N ALA A 201 3.81 11.93 10.46
CA ALA A 201 4.27 13.24 10.93
C ALA A 201 4.12 13.39 12.44
N VAL A 202 2.99 12.96 13.00
CA VAL A 202 2.77 12.88 14.47
C VAL A 202 3.80 11.96 15.15
N HIS A 203 4.27 10.95 14.43
CA HIS A 203 5.26 9.96 14.86
C HIS A 203 6.63 10.15 14.16
N TRP A 204 7.02 11.37 13.79
CA TRP A 204 8.16 11.60 12.89
C TRP A 204 9.47 10.99 13.41
N PHE A 205 9.64 10.91 14.74
CA PHE A 205 10.80 10.34 15.42
C PHE A 205 10.74 8.80 15.56
N ASN A 206 9.58 8.19 15.34
CA ASN A 206 9.35 6.77 15.60
C ASN A 206 9.69 5.91 14.37
N PRO A 207 10.76 5.08 14.41
CA PRO A 207 11.15 4.23 13.28
C PRO A 207 10.05 3.21 12.90
N LEU A 208 9.25 2.76 13.87
CA LEU A 208 8.15 1.83 13.62
C LEU A 208 7.08 2.47 12.74
N ALA A 209 6.78 3.75 12.90
CA ALA A 209 5.80 4.45 12.09
C ALA A 209 6.25 4.55 10.62
N HIS A 210 7.55 4.75 10.37
CA HIS A 210 8.11 4.74 9.01
C HIS A 210 8.06 3.34 8.38
N LEU A 211 8.35 2.29 9.16
CA LEU A 211 8.21 0.91 8.70
C LEU A 211 6.74 0.56 8.40
N ALA A 212 5.84 0.97 9.28
CA ALA A 212 4.40 0.83 9.13
C ALA A 212 3.89 1.53 7.87
N TYR A 213 4.37 2.73 7.56
CA TYR A 213 4.00 3.44 6.33
C TYR A 213 4.45 2.70 5.06
N ARG A 214 5.67 2.15 5.04
CA ARG A 214 6.15 1.32 3.91
C ARG A 214 5.32 0.05 3.74
N ALA A 215 4.94 -0.57 4.84
CA ALA A 215 4.06 -1.74 4.87
C ALA A 215 2.63 -1.40 4.39
N PHE A 216 2.07 -0.29 4.85
CA PHE A 216 0.79 0.25 4.41
C PHE A 216 0.77 0.50 2.89
N ARG A 217 1.81 1.17 2.35
CA ARG A 217 1.95 1.38 0.90
C ARG A 217 1.94 0.06 0.15
N THR A 218 2.67 -0.94 0.64
CA THR A 218 2.68 -2.28 0.03
C THR A 218 1.29 -2.91 0.00
N ASP A 219 0.59 -2.89 1.13
CA ASP A 219 -0.75 -3.50 1.21
C ASP A 219 -1.77 -2.72 0.36
N GLN A 220 -1.58 -1.41 0.19
CA GLN A 220 -2.38 -0.58 -0.71
C GLN A 220 -2.25 -1.01 -2.17
N GLU A 221 -1.02 -1.23 -2.66
CA GLU A 221 -0.74 -1.71 -4.02
C GLU A 221 -1.34 -3.10 -4.26
N LEU A 222 -1.14 -4.03 -3.32
CA LEU A 222 -1.70 -5.39 -3.42
C LEU A 222 -3.23 -5.40 -3.43
N ALA A 223 -3.86 -4.53 -2.64
CA ALA A 223 -5.31 -4.37 -2.64
C ALA A 223 -5.82 -3.67 -3.92
N CYS A 224 -4.98 -2.85 -4.56
CA CYS A 224 -5.27 -2.25 -5.86
C CYS A 224 -5.25 -3.32 -6.96
N ASP A 225 -4.17 -4.12 -7.02
CA ASP A 225 -4.02 -5.25 -7.94
C ASP A 225 -5.22 -6.22 -7.82
N GLU A 226 -5.57 -6.62 -6.59
CA GLU A 226 -6.73 -7.47 -6.33
C GLU A 226 -8.05 -6.85 -6.83
N THR A 227 -8.19 -5.52 -6.78
CA THR A 227 -9.41 -4.83 -7.23
C THR A 227 -9.50 -4.75 -8.75
N VAL A 228 -8.38 -4.53 -9.44
CA VAL A 228 -8.33 -4.52 -10.90
C VAL A 228 -8.63 -5.91 -11.43
N LEU A 229 -7.89 -6.92 -10.96
CA LEU A 229 -8.00 -8.30 -11.45
C LEU A 229 -9.34 -8.96 -11.11
N ALA A 230 -10.08 -8.46 -10.12
CA ALA A 230 -11.40 -8.99 -9.77
C ALA A 230 -12.44 -8.92 -10.91
N HIS A 231 -12.20 -8.09 -11.93
CA HIS A 231 -13.10 -7.88 -13.05
C HIS A 231 -12.49 -8.34 -14.39
N GLU A 232 -11.34 -9.02 -14.34
CA GLU A 232 -10.58 -9.43 -15.51
C GLU A 232 -10.63 -10.96 -15.68
N SER A 233 -10.47 -11.43 -16.92
CA SER A 233 -10.27 -12.86 -17.18
C SER A 233 -8.87 -13.31 -16.75
N GLU A 234 -8.68 -14.62 -16.58
CA GLU A 234 -7.35 -15.18 -16.26
C GLU A 234 -6.29 -14.84 -17.33
N ASP A 235 -6.72 -14.66 -18.59
CA ASP A 235 -5.85 -14.26 -19.70
C ASP A 235 -5.20 -12.89 -19.50
N ALA A 236 -5.80 -12.02 -18.68
CA ALA A 236 -5.26 -10.68 -18.36
C ALA A 236 -4.09 -10.72 -17.35
N LEU A 237 -3.88 -11.83 -16.64
CA LEU A 237 -2.84 -11.93 -15.61
C LEU A 237 -1.43 -11.79 -16.19
N HIS A 238 -1.17 -12.46 -17.32
CA HIS A 238 0.12 -12.41 -18.00
C HIS A 238 0.46 -11.01 -18.54
N PRO A 239 -0.40 -10.34 -19.36
CA PRO A 239 -0.12 -8.99 -19.83
C PRO A 239 -0.01 -7.99 -18.67
N TYR A 240 -0.82 -8.12 -17.61
CA TYR A 240 -0.69 -7.29 -16.40
C TYR A 240 0.67 -7.46 -15.72
N GLY A 241 1.08 -8.71 -15.48
CA GLY A 241 2.36 -9.02 -14.84
C GLY A 241 3.55 -8.50 -15.66
N LEU A 242 3.49 -8.62 -16.99
CA LEU A 242 4.50 -8.07 -17.88
C LEU A 242 4.53 -6.53 -17.86
N ALA A 243 3.35 -5.88 -17.80
CA ALA A 243 3.26 -4.43 -17.65
C ALA A 243 3.90 -3.98 -16.33
N LEU A 244 3.65 -4.70 -15.24
CA LEU A 244 4.23 -4.41 -13.92
C LEU A 244 5.77 -4.52 -13.95
N VAL A 245 6.31 -5.58 -14.54
CA VAL A 245 7.76 -5.77 -14.65
C VAL A 245 8.38 -4.66 -15.49
N ARG A 246 7.79 -4.33 -16.65
CA ARG A 246 8.28 -3.25 -17.52
C ARG A 246 8.24 -1.88 -16.84
N ALA A 247 7.17 -1.58 -16.11
CA ALA A 247 7.05 -0.34 -15.36
C ALA A 247 8.15 -0.25 -14.28
N ALA A 248 8.51 -1.36 -13.65
CA ALA A 248 9.58 -1.40 -12.66
C ALA A 248 10.99 -1.27 -13.28
N THR A 249 11.22 -1.81 -14.48
CA THR A 249 12.53 -1.70 -15.16
C THR A 249 12.80 -0.30 -15.73
N ASN A 250 11.74 0.43 -16.09
CA ASN A 250 11.87 1.78 -16.67
C ASN A 250 11.93 2.88 -15.59
N ALA A 251 11.71 2.54 -14.32
CA ALA A 251 11.85 3.48 -13.22
C ALA A 251 13.34 3.73 -12.90
N PRO A 252 13.84 4.99 -12.92
CA PRO A 252 15.20 5.31 -12.54
C PRO A 252 15.38 4.91 -11.07
N HIS A 253 16.52 4.27 -10.79
CA HIS A 253 16.97 3.88 -9.47
C HIS A 253 17.29 5.11 -8.60
N THR A 254 16.30 5.95 -8.32
CA THR A 254 16.41 7.05 -7.37
C THR A 254 15.93 6.57 -6.00
N ALA A 255 16.60 7.00 -4.93
CA ALA A 255 16.35 6.54 -3.55
C ALA A 255 14.91 6.81 -3.03
N ALA A 256 14.13 7.65 -3.72
CA ALA A 256 12.71 7.86 -3.44
C ALA A 256 11.80 6.73 -3.96
N CYS A 257 12.29 5.92 -4.91
CA CYS A 257 11.62 4.77 -5.53
C CYS A 257 12.02 3.42 -4.88
N LEU A 258 12.42 3.40 -3.62
CA LEU A 258 12.68 2.15 -2.88
C LEU A 258 11.44 1.25 -2.66
N LEU A 259 10.26 1.68 -3.14
CA LEU A 259 9.04 0.87 -3.24
C LEU A 259 8.97 0.07 -4.56
N GLY A 260 9.85 0.34 -5.52
CA GLY A 260 10.05 -0.42 -6.76
C GLY A 260 11.19 -1.44 -6.65
N SER A 261 11.53 -1.92 -5.44
CA SER A 261 12.52 -2.99 -5.33
C SER A 261 12.01 -4.26 -6.00
N VAL A 262 12.92 -5.10 -6.49
CA VAL A 262 12.62 -6.40 -7.10
C VAL A 262 11.70 -7.23 -6.20
N ASP A 263 11.86 -7.12 -4.87
CA ASP A 263 11.02 -7.82 -3.89
C ASP A 263 9.56 -7.35 -3.93
N HIS A 264 9.29 -6.07 -4.14
CA HIS A 264 7.93 -5.54 -4.26
C HIS A 264 7.23 -6.06 -5.52
N VAL A 265 7.94 -6.07 -6.65
CA VAL A 265 7.42 -6.63 -7.91
C VAL A 265 7.15 -8.12 -7.76
N LYS A 266 8.11 -8.87 -7.21
CA LYS A 266 7.98 -10.32 -6.96
C LYS A 266 6.79 -10.63 -6.06
N MET A 267 6.59 -9.86 -5.00
CA MET A 267 5.46 -10.02 -4.10
C MET A 267 4.11 -9.77 -4.78
N ARG A 268 4.01 -8.72 -5.60
CA ARG A 268 2.79 -8.44 -6.39
C ARG A 268 2.49 -9.59 -7.36
N LEU A 269 3.48 -10.02 -8.15
CA LEU A 269 3.33 -11.16 -9.06
C LEU A 269 2.92 -12.45 -8.33
N SER A 270 3.56 -12.75 -7.20
CA SER A 270 3.21 -13.91 -6.37
C SER A 270 1.79 -13.83 -5.81
N GLN A 271 1.30 -12.63 -5.48
CA GLN A 271 -0.04 -12.44 -4.97
C GLN A 271 -1.09 -12.56 -6.08
N MET A 272 -0.82 -12.06 -7.28
CA MET A 272 -1.71 -12.17 -8.45
C MET A 272 -1.90 -13.62 -8.91
N ALA A 273 -0.87 -14.45 -8.76
CA ALA A 273 -0.94 -15.87 -9.10
C ALA A 273 -1.76 -16.71 -8.12
N ARG A 274 -2.19 -16.14 -6.99
CA ARG A 274 -3.05 -16.85 -6.03
C ARG A 274 -4.51 -16.77 -6.50
N PRO A 275 -5.29 -17.85 -6.33
CA PRO A 275 -6.71 -17.79 -6.60
C PRO A 275 -7.36 -16.73 -5.72
N MET A 276 -8.36 -16.05 -6.28
CA MET A 276 -9.12 -15.07 -5.52
C MET A 276 -9.78 -15.74 -4.32
N VAL A 277 -9.71 -15.06 -3.18
CA VAL A 277 -10.39 -15.54 -1.96
C VAL A 277 -11.91 -15.51 -2.15
N PRO A 278 -12.63 -16.56 -1.75
CA PRO A 278 -14.07 -16.63 -1.92
C PRO A 278 -14.77 -15.55 -1.08
N LEU A 279 -15.93 -15.08 -1.54
CA LEU A 279 -16.71 -14.04 -0.88
C LEU A 279 -16.94 -14.27 0.64
N PRO A 280 -17.31 -15.47 1.14
CA PRO A 280 -17.48 -15.69 2.57
C PRO A 280 -16.18 -15.46 3.37
N ALA A 281 -15.03 -15.88 2.84
CA ALA A 281 -13.74 -15.63 3.49
C ALA A 281 -13.44 -14.11 3.54
N ARG A 282 -13.76 -13.37 2.48
CA ARG A 282 -13.60 -11.90 2.46
C ARG A 282 -14.49 -11.21 3.50
N MET A 283 -15.75 -11.65 3.64
CA MET A 283 -16.67 -11.13 4.64
C MET A 283 -16.20 -11.43 6.06
N THR A 284 -15.74 -12.65 6.33
CA THR A 284 -15.12 -13.01 7.61
C THR A 284 -13.89 -12.15 7.90
N GLY A 285 -13.04 -11.92 6.90
CA GLY A 285 -11.88 -11.02 7.03
C GLY A 285 -12.26 -9.60 7.44
N LEU A 286 -13.29 -9.03 6.82
CA LEU A 286 -13.82 -7.71 7.20
C LEU A 286 -14.35 -7.71 8.64
N GLY A 287 -15.09 -8.75 9.04
CA GLY A 287 -15.59 -8.93 10.40
C GLY A 287 -14.47 -9.02 11.43
N VAL A 288 -13.42 -9.80 11.14
CA VAL A 288 -12.23 -9.93 12.00
C VAL A 288 -11.49 -8.59 12.11
N THR A 289 -11.25 -7.88 11.01
CA THR A 289 -10.60 -6.57 11.04
C THR A 289 -11.41 -5.55 11.84
N LEU A 290 -12.74 -5.54 11.70
CA LEU A 290 -13.62 -4.67 12.49
C LEU A 290 -13.55 -5.03 13.98
N ALA A 291 -13.65 -6.32 14.33
CA ALA A 291 -13.56 -6.78 15.71
C ALA A 291 -12.21 -6.41 16.35
N LEU A 292 -11.10 -6.59 15.63
CA LEU A 292 -9.77 -6.19 16.07
C LEU A 292 -9.64 -4.66 16.23
N THR A 293 -10.33 -3.88 15.39
CA THR A 293 -10.37 -2.42 15.52
C THR A 293 -11.10 -2.01 16.80
N VAL A 294 -12.29 -2.56 17.03
CA VAL A 294 -13.09 -2.28 18.23
C VAL A 294 -12.34 -2.71 19.50
N ALA A 295 -11.81 -3.94 19.51
CA ALA A 295 -11.04 -4.46 20.65
C ALA A 295 -9.75 -3.66 20.88
N GLY A 296 -9.01 -3.32 19.82
CA GLY A 296 -7.79 -2.53 19.91
C GLY A 296 -8.03 -1.13 20.46
N VAL A 297 -9.09 -0.46 20.02
CA VAL A 297 -9.51 0.85 20.56
C VAL A 297 -9.92 0.71 22.03
N ALA A 298 -10.74 -0.28 22.39
CA ALA A 298 -11.21 -0.48 23.76
C ALA A 298 -10.06 -0.80 24.74
N LEU A 299 -9.16 -1.72 24.37
CA LEU A 299 -8.03 -2.13 25.21
C LEU A 299 -6.98 -1.05 25.39
N THR A 300 -6.91 -0.07 24.47
CA THR A 300 -5.94 1.02 24.52
C THR A 300 -6.56 2.37 24.89
N ALA A 301 -7.85 2.39 25.23
CA ALA A 301 -8.56 3.58 25.66
C ALA A 301 -7.93 4.11 26.95
N SER A 302 -7.54 5.38 26.94
CA SER A 302 -7.17 6.07 28.17
C SER A 302 -8.46 6.53 28.86
N THR A 303 -8.65 6.16 30.12
CA THR A 303 -9.73 6.70 30.94
C THR A 303 -9.27 7.97 31.64
N PHE A 304 -10.15 8.94 31.78
CA PHE A 304 -9.98 10.02 32.76
C PHE A 304 -10.94 9.76 33.92
N ALA A 305 -10.53 10.14 35.13
CA ALA A 305 -11.42 10.10 36.28
C ALA A 305 -12.56 11.09 36.02
N ALA A 306 -13.79 10.60 35.94
CA ALA A 306 -14.94 11.49 36.05
C ALA A 306 -14.89 12.10 37.44
N GLU A 307 -14.79 13.43 37.53
CA GLU A 307 -14.91 14.07 38.85
C GLU A 307 -16.26 13.68 39.43
N PRO A 308 -16.30 13.20 40.69
CA PRO A 308 -17.57 12.96 41.35
C PRO A 308 -18.34 14.27 41.32
N SER A 309 -19.52 14.26 40.69
CA SER A 309 -20.48 15.36 40.82
C SER A 309 -20.60 15.64 42.32
N PRO A 310 -20.44 16.89 42.78
CA PRO A 310 -20.51 17.19 44.21
C PRO A 310 -21.82 16.63 44.72
N ALA A 311 -21.72 15.56 45.50
CA ALA A 311 -22.87 14.94 46.11
C ALA A 311 -23.53 16.05 46.92
N ILE A 312 -24.77 16.42 46.56
CA ILE A 312 -25.62 17.18 47.45
C ILE A 312 -25.58 16.39 48.77
N PRO A 313 -25.06 16.96 49.87
CA PRO A 313 -24.91 16.21 51.11
C PRO A 313 -26.29 15.65 51.47
N ALA A 314 -26.40 14.32 51.47
CA ALA A 314 -27.62 13.64 51.86
C ALA A 314 -27.86 14.01 53.33
N LEU A 315 -28.82 14.90 53.57
CA LEU A 315 -29.13 15.46 54.88
C LEU A 315 -29.79 14.46 55.84
N PHE A 316 -29.73 13.15 55.55
CA PHE A 316 -30.38 12.12 56.34
C PHE A 316 -29.39 11.00 56.65
N PRO A 317 -29.02 10.79 57.93
CA PRO A 317 -28.19 9.66 58.32
C PRO A 317 -28.98 8.38 58.11
N ARG A 318 -28.59 7.57 57.13
CA ARG A 318 -29.13 6.23 56.95
C ARG A 318 -28.46 5.33 57.99
N ALA A 319 -29.23 4.97 59.01
CA ALA A 319 -28.82 4.08 60.08
C ALA A 319 -28.19 2.79 59.53
N ALA A 320 -27.02 2.46 60.06
CA ALA A 320 -26.27 1.27 59.74
C ALA A 320 -27.06 0.01 60.13
N ILE A 321 -27.22 -0.91 59.18
CA ILE A 321 -27.51 -2.32 59.49
C ILE A 321 -26.42 -3.11 58.78
N ALA A 322 -25.46 -3.58 59.58
CA ALA A 322 -24.42 -4.50 59.15
C ALA A 322 -24.97 -5.94 59.15
N PRO A 323 -24.82 -6.71 58.06
CA PRO A 323 -24.84 -8.16 58.14
C PRO A 323 -23.41 -8.67 58.28
N THR A 324 -23.24 -9.46 59.33
CA THR A 324 -22.06 -10.19 59.78
C THR A 324 -21.48 -11.11 58.70
N ALA A 325 -20.16 -11.18 58.65
CA ALA A 325 -19.38 -12.06 57.79
C ALA A 325 -19.56 -13.55 58.17
N VAL A 326 -19.57 -14.43 57.16
CA VAL A 326 -19.23 -15.84 57.31
C VAL A 326 -18.23 -16.21 56.22
N SER A 327 -17.02 -16.55 56.66
CA SER A 327 -15.92 -17.11 55.88
C SER A 327 -15.89 -18.63 56.05
N VAL A 328 -15.84 -19.39 54.95
CA VAL A 328 -15.49 -20.83 54.94
C VAL A 328 -14.60 -21.12 53.71
N PRO A 329 -13.52 -21.91 53.84
CA PRO A 329 -12.40 -21.94 52.90
C PRO A 329 -12.55 -22.97 51.76
N ALA A 330 -11.69 -22.80 50.75
CA ALA A 330 -11.57 -23.62 49.54
C ALA A 330 -10.97 -25.01 49.78
N PRO A 331 -11.32 -26.02 48.95
CA PRO A 331 -10.49 -27.19 48.73
C PRO A 331 -9.77 -27.12 47.39
N GLU A 332 -8.46 -27.36 47.46
CA GLU A 332 -7.52 -27.57 46.36
C GLU A 332 -7.53 -29.06 45.97
N LEU A 333 -7.58 -29.42 44.67
CA LEU A 333 -7.29 -30.78 44.21
C LEU A 333 -6.92 -30.88 42.71
N ARG A 334 -5.64 -31.26 42.51
CA ARG A 334 -5.02 -32.16 41.50
C ARG A 334 -5.24 -31.98 39.99
N GLN A 335 -4.11 -31.78 39.31
CA GLN A 335 -3.86 -32.19 37.93
C GLN A 335 -3.68 -33.71 37.81
N PRO A 336 -3.97 -34.27 36.62
CA PRO A 336 -3.12 -35.32 36.05
C PRO A 336 -2.72 -35.07 34.58
N ALA A 337 -1.55 -35.62 34.20
CA ALA A 337 -1.04 -35.81 32.84
C ALA A 337 -1.00 -37.35 32.53
N PRO A 338 -0.43 -37.86 31.41
CA PRO A 338 -0.85 -37.74 29.99
C PRO A 338 -0.94 -39.11 29.22
N SER A 339 -1.28 -39.03 27.92
CA SER A 339 -0.97 -39.97 26.78
C SER A 339 -1.87 -41.22 26.56
N PRO A 340 -1.87 -41.94 25.38
CA PRO A 340 -1.11 -41.77 24.11
C PRO A 340 -1.86 -41.96 22.74
N LEU A 341 -1.14 -41.61 21.66
CA LEU A 341 -0.99 -42.16 20.27
C LEU A 341 -2.12 -42.87 19.47
N VAL A 342 -2.15 -42.56 18.16
CA VAL A 342 -2.22 -43.40 16.92
C VAL A 342 -2.64 -42.44 15.76
N GLY A 343 -2.14 -42.39 14.52
CA GLY A 343 -1.25 -43.22 13.69
C GLY A 343 -1.88 -43.41 12.29
N ARG A 344 -1.26 -42.85 11.21
CA ARG A 344 -1.25 -43.24 9.75
C ARG A 344 -1.03 -41.99 8.86
N ALA A 345 0.04 -41.86 8.07
CA ALA A 345 0.38 -42.52 6.78
C ALA A 345 -0.69 -42.25 5.69
N THR A 346 -0.43 -41.93 4.43
CA THR A 346 0.71 -41.72 3.51
C THR A 346 0.05 -41.30 2.18
N ALA A 347 0.66 -40.48 1.34
CA ALA A 347 0.72 -40.72 -0.12
C ALA A 347 1.46 -39.60 -0.86
N ARG A 348 2.45 -40.04 -1.61
CA ARG A 348 3.26 -39.32 -2.59
C ARG A 348 2.60 -39.53 -3.96
N MET A 349 2.58 -38.52 -4.82
CA MET A 349 2.34 -38.73 -6.25
C MET A 349 3.33 -37.87 -7.05
N GLN A 350 3.97 -38.52 -8.03
CA GLN A 350 5.09 -38.01 -8.81
C GLN A 350 4.64 -37.32 -10.12
N SER A 351 5.52 -36.39 -10.54
CA SER A 351 6.03 -36.09 -11.90
C SER A 351 5.09 -36.00 -13.10
N VAL A 352 5.24 -34.90 -13.85
CA VAL A 352 5.21 -34.91 -15.32
C VAL A 352 6.35 -34.03 -15.83
N ASP A 353 7.15 -34.59 -16.73
CA ASP A 353 8.22 -33.95 -17.49
C ASP A 353 7.67 -32.94 -18.52
N ALA A 354 8.36 -31.81 -18.68
CA ALA A 354 8.31 -30.93 -19.85
C ALA A 354 9.54 -30.01 -19.81
N ALA A 355 10.24 -29.64 -20.87
CA ALA A 355 10.32 -30.07 -22.25
C ALA A 355 11.55 -29.32 -22.81
N ALA A 356 12.28 -29.90 -23.74
CA ALA A 356 13.37 -29.25 -24.46
C ALA A 356 12.87 -28.24 -25.54
N ALA A 357 11.90 -27.39 -25.20
CA ALA A 357 11.35 -26.34 -26.05
C ALA A 357 11.90 -24.89 -25.89
N PRO A 358 12.81 -24.53 -24.94
CA PRO A 358 13.04 -23.10 -24.64
C PRO A 358 14.02 -22.38 -25.58
N GLN A 359 14.74 -23.08 -26.48
CA GLN A 359 15.81 -22.45 -27.27
C GLN A 359 15.30 -21.84 -28.59
N VAL A 360 14.42 -22.53 -29.31
CA VAL A 360 13.86 -22.05 -30.59
C VAL A 360 12.93 -20.85 -30.35
N ASP A 361 12.04 -20.95 -29.35
CA ASP A 361 11.13 -19.86 -28.99
C ASP A 361 11.87 -18.61 -28.50
N ARG A 362 12.99 -18.80 -27.80
CA ARG A 362 13.83 -17.68 -27.32
C ARG A 362 14.55 -16.99 -28.47
N GLU A 363 15.02 -17.72 -29.47
CA GLU A 363 15.71 -17.13 -30.62
C GLU A 363 14.74 -16.42 -31.58
N VAL A 364 13.57 -17.01 -31.83
CA VAL A 364 12.46 -16.35 -32.56
C VAL A 364 12.02 -15.07 -31.82
N GLY A 365 11.91 -15.13 -30.49
CA GLY A 365 11.56 -13.97 -29.68
C GLY A 365 12.57 -12.82 -29.80
N LYS A 366 13.87 -13.10 -29.85
CA LYS A 366 14.90 -12.09 -30.08
C LYS A 366 14.83 -11.49 -31.48
N ILE A 367 14.69 -12.33 -32.51
CA ILE A 367 14.60 -11.88 -33.92
C ILE A 367 13.41 -10.92 -34.09
N LEU A 368 12.26 -11.26 -33.52
CA LEU A 368 11.06 -10.42 -33.61
C LEU A 368 11.17 -9.13 -32.78
N ALA A 369 11.83 -9.18 -31.62
CA ALA A 369 12.06 -7.98 -30.79
C ALA A 369 13.00 -6.97 -31.48
N THR A 370 14.16 -7.42 -31.96
CA THR A 370 15.12 -6.59 -32.72
C THR A 370 14.48 -6.09 -34.03
N GLY A 371 13.68 -6.95 -34.68
CA GLY A 371 12.96 -6.59 -35.90
C GLY A 371 11.95 -5.47 -35.68
N ARG A 372 11.18 -5.51 -34.59
CA ARG A 372 10.20 -4.47 -34.24
C ARG A 372 10.86 -3.11 -33.99
N GLU A 373 12.01 -3.07 -33.31
CA GLU A 373 12.75 -1.81 -33.08
C GLU A 373 13.32 -1.22 -34.38
N THR A 374 13.88 -2.07 -35.23
CA THR A 374 14.46 -1.65 -36.52
C THR A 374 13.39 -1.14 -37.48
N LEU A 375 12.23 -1.81 -37.52
CA LEU A 375 11.08 -1.37 -38.32
C LEU A 375 10.52 -0.05 -37.83
N ARG A 376 10.45 0.13 -36.51
CA ARG A 376 10.00 1.38 -35.91
C ARG A 376 10.90 2.57 -36.25
N ALA A 377 12.21 2.37 -36.24
CA ALA A 377 13.18 3.39 -36.66
C ALA A 377 13.03 3.73 -38.15
N ALA A 378 12.87 2.71 -39.02
CA ALA A 378 12.65 2.90 -40.45
C ALA A 378 11.30 3.57 -40.78
N CYS A 379 10.31 3.43 -39.91
CA CYS A 379 8.95 3.94 -40.09
C CYS A 379 8.79 5.43 -39.74
N GLY A 380 9.76 6.05 -39.04
CA GLY A 380 9.77 7.49 -38.79
C GLY A 380 8.60 8.02 -37.96
N ILE A 381 8.08 7.23 -37.01
CA ILE A 381 6.84 7.56 -36.29
C ILE A 381 6.98 8.83 -35.44
N HIS A 382 6.32 9.92 -35.85
CA HIS A 382 5.92 11.03 -34.97
C HIS A 382 4.46 10.84 -34.56
N SER A 383 4.17 10.89 -33.26
CA SER A 383 2.81 10.71 -32.73
C SER A 383 1.90 11.90 -33.07
N ARG A 384 1.15 11.80 -34.18
CA ARG A 384 0.07 12.73 -34.51
C ARG A 384 -1.27 12.09 -34.13
N ILE A 385 -1.94 12.69 -33.14
CA ILE A 385 -3.18 12.19 -32.55
C ILE A 385 -4.35 12.73 -33.37
N GLU A 386 -5.04 11.86 -34.11
CA GLU A 386 -6.36 12.16 -34.67
C GLU A 386 -7.39 11.24 -33.99
N ASN A 387 -8.29 11.91 -33.25
CA ASN A 387 -9.51 11.49 -32.54
C ASN A 387 -9.53 10.18 -31.74
N ILE A 388 -9.76 10.33 -30.43
CA ILE A 388 -10.36 9.32 -29.56
C ILE A 388 -11.61 9.96 -28.93
N ASP A 389 -12.79 9.53 -29.34
CA ASP A 389 -14.05 9.86 -28.68
C ASP A 389 -14.22 8.98 -27.41
N ALA A 390 -14.28 9.63 -26.25
CA ALA A 390 -14.54 9.08 -24.91
C ALA A 390 -16.04 8.72 -24.73
N PRO A 391 -16.58 8.04 -23.65
CA PRO A 391 -16.07 7.92 -22.27
C PRO A 391 -16.42 6.62 -21.46
N GLY A 392 -15.56 6.18 -20.53
CA GLY A 392 -15.89 5.14 -19.52
C GLY A 392 -15.24 3.76 -19.69
N VAL A 393 -14.33 3.66 -20.66
CA VAL A 393 -13.44 2.52 -21.00
C VAL A 393 -14.18 1.21 -21.31
N ASP A 394 -14.45 1.02 -22.60
CA ASP A 394 -14.63 -0.31 -23.21
C ASP A 394 -13.50 -0.53 -24.22
N ILE A 395 -12.85 -1.69 -24.16
CA ILE A 395 -11.68 -2.03 -24.96
C ILE A 395 -11.98 -3.36 -25.69
N GLY A 396 -12.82 -3.22 -26.73
CA GLY A 396 -13.15 -4.20 -27.77
C GLY A 396 -12.83 -3.66 -29.18
N PRO A 397 -12.97 -4.47 -30.25
CA PRO A 397 -12.17 -4.36 -31.47
C PRO A 397 -12.51 -3.10 -32.29
N GLY A 398 -11.47 -2.38 -32.71
CA GLY A 398 -11.59 -1.15 -33.52
C GLY A 398 -10.99 0.10 -32.89
N SER A 399 -10.49 0.05 -31.66
CA SER A 399 -9.92 1.23 -31.00
C SER A 399 -8.43 1.38 -31.33
N GLY A 400 -8.18 1.84 -32.55
CA GLY A 400 -6.85 2.06 -33.10
C GLY A 400 -6.12 3.20 -32.40
N LEU A 401 -4.93 2.90 -31.87
CA LEU A 401 -3.81 3.83 -32.05
C LEU A 401 -3.44 3.71 -33.52
N ALA A 402 -3.79 4.69 -34.35
CA ALA A 402 -3.26 4.76 -35.70
C ALA A 402 -1.82 5.31 -35.61
N TYR A 403 -0.84 4.41 -35.56
CA TYR A 403 0.55 4.77 -35.85
C TYR A 403 0.63 5.09 -37.34
N ARG A 404 0.71 6.37 -37.70
CA ARG A 404 0.95 6.73 -39.10
C ARG A 404 2.44 6.59 -39.37
N CYS A 405 2.81 5.54 -40.12
CA CYS A 405 4.16 5.39 -40.64
C CYS A 405 4.45 6.54 -41.63
N GLU A 406 5.48 7.33 -41.38
CA GLU A 406 5.87 8.42 -42.28
C GLU A 406 6.57 7.88 -43.53
N ALA A 407 7.16 6.68 -43.44
CA ALA A 407 7.87 6.02 -44.53
C ALA A 407 7.47 4.53 -44.68
N PRO A 408 6.23 4.24 -45.14
CA PRO A 408 5.70 2.86 -45.27
C PRO A 408 6.58 1.98 -46.18
N ASP A 409 7.08 2.52 -47.28
CA ASP A 409 7.91 1.78 -48.23
C ASP A 409 9.29 1.45 -47.66
N ALA A 410 9.88 2.38 -46.90
CA ALA A 410 11.15 2.15 -46.21
C ALA A 410 11.02 1.08 -45.12
N MET A 411 9.89 1.08 -44.41
CA MET A 411 9.55 0.04 -43.43
C MET A 411 9.37 -1.33 -44.10
N ARG A 412 8.58 -1.43 -45.18
CA ARG A 412 8.38 -2.69 -45.94
C ARG A 412 9.69 -3.25 -46.50
N ALA A 413 10.53 -2.39 -47.09
CA ALA A 413 11.86 -2.79 -47.58
C ALA A 413 12.76 -3.31 -46.45
N THR A 414 12.69 -2.68 -45.27
CA THR A 414 13.44 -3.12 -44.08
C THR A 414 12.91 -4.43 -43.52
N SER A 415 11.59 -4.63 -43.52
CA SER A 415 10.98 -5.89 -43.10
C SER A 415 11.39 -7.05 -43.98
N GLN A 416 11.39 -6.86 -45.31
CA GLN A 416 11.82 -7.91 -46.23
C GLN A 416 13.29 -8.29 -46.01
N ARG A 417 14.17 -7.31 -45.75
CA ARG A 417 15.57 -7.58 -45.41
C ARG A 417 15.70 -8.41 -44.12
N LEU A 418 14.92 -8.08 -43.09
CA LEU A 418 14.93 -8.81 -41.82
C LEU A 418 14.38 -10.23 -41.96
N LYS A 419 13.32 -10.43 -42.75
CA LYS A 419 12.79 -11.76 -43.09
C LYS A 419 13.85 -12.62 -43.78
N ASN A 420 14.56 -12.06 -44.76
CA ASN A 420 15.64 -12.77 -45.47
C ASN A 420 16.82 -13.12 -44.55
N ASP A 421 17.23 -12.20 -43.66
CA ASP A 421 18.27 -12.48 -42.66
C ASP A 421 17.84 -13.58 -41.67
N ALA A 422 16.60 -13.54 -41.22
CA ALA A 422 16.04 -14.56 -40.33
C ALA A 422 16.01 -15.94 -41.00
N VAL A 423 15.63 -16.02 -42.29
CA VAL A 423 15.70 -17.28 -43.06
C VAL A 423 17.13 -17.82 -43.10
N SER A 424 18.13 -16.96 -43.35
CA SER A 424 19.54 -17.36 -43.36
C SER A 424 19.97 -17.92 -42.00
N ARG A 425 19.65 -17.22 -40.91
CA ARG A 425 19.99 -17.63 -39.53
C ARG A 425 19.34 -18.95 -39.13
N ILE A 426 18.05 -19.13 -39.40
CA ILE A 426 17.33 -20.38 -39.08
C ILE A 426 17.83 -21.54 -39.94
N THR A 427 18.15 -21.30 -41.20
CA THR A 427 18.70 -22.34 -42.10
C THR A 427 20.06 -22.83 -41.59
N ALA A 428 20.86 -21.94 -41.00
CA ALA A 428 22.14 -22.25 -40.37
C ALA A 428 22.02 -23.02 -39.03
N LEU A 429 20.84 -23.09 -38.42
CA LEU A 429 20.61 -23.91 -37.23
C LEU A 429 20.47 -25.40 -37.59
N ASN A 430 20.95 -26.25 -36.69
CA ASN A 430 20.93 -27.71 -36.85
C ASN A 430 19.57 -28.31 -36.42
N LEU A 431 18.48 -27.80 -36.99
CA LEU A 431 17.09 -28.20 -36.72
C LEU A 431 16.61 -29.26 -37.70
N SER A 432 15.63 -30.08 -37.32
CA SER A 432 14.96 -30.99 -38.26
C SER A 432 14.19 -30.21 -39.34
N ALA A 433 13.92 -30.84 -40.49
CA ALA A 433 13.18 -30.20 -41.57
C ALA A 433 11.80 -29.68 -41.11
N ALA A 434 11.09 -30.45 -40.28
CA ALA A 434 9.79 -30.07 -39.73
C ALA A 434 9.88 -28.86 -38.78
N GLU A 435 10.91 -28.80 -37.94
CA GLU A 435 11.14 -27.66 -37.04
C GLU A 435 11.55 -26.40 -37.79
N LYS A 436 12.37 -26.51 -38.85
CA LYS A 436 12.72 -25.38 -39.73
C LYS A 436 11.48 -24.79 -40.37
N THR A 437 10.64 -25.62 -40.98
CA THR A 437 9.39 -25.17 -41.60
C THR A 437 8.47 -24.48 -40.59
N ARG A 438 8.30 -25.06 -39.40
CA ARG A 438 7.49 -24.46 -38.33
C ARG A 438 8.05 -23.11 -37.86
N THR A 439 9.36 -23.03 -37.67
CA THR A 439 10.03 -21.82 -37.16
C THR A 439 9.99 -20.68 -38.17
N LEU A 440 10.19 -20.97 -39.46
CA LEU A 440 10.08 -19.98 -40.54
C LEU A 440 8.64 -19.45 -40.66
N ALA A 441 7.63 -20.33 -40.60
CA ALA A 441 6.23 -19.91 -40.60
C ALA A 441 5.88 -19.00 -39.40
N MET A 442 6.46 -19.27 -38.22
CA MET A 442 6.29 -18.43 -37.03
C MET A 442 6.93 -17.04 -37.20
N ILE A 443 8.12 -16.97 -37.80
CA ILE A 443 8.81 -15.70 -38.06
C ILE A 443 8.06 -14.89 -39.11
N GLU A 444 7.60 -15.53 -40.19
CA GLU A 444 6.82 -14.89 -41.24
C GLU A 444 5.50 -14.35 -40.69
N SER A 445 4.75 -15.16 -39.94
CA SER A 445 3.54 -14.72 -39.25
C SER A 445 3.82 -13.60 -38.25
N GLY A 446 4.93 -13.68 -37.52
CA GLY A 446 5.36 -12.67 -36.56
C GLY A 446 5.66 -11.32 -37.19
N PHE A 447 6.43 -11.28 -38.28
CA PHE A 447 6.71 -10.04 -39.00
C PHE A 447 5.47 -9.48 -39.69
N THR A 448 4.60 -10.31 -40.25
CA THR A 448 3.32 -9.85 -40.83
C THR A 448 2.44 -9.18 -39.78
N ARG A 449 2.36 -9.73 -38.56
CA ARG A 449 1.66 -9.06 -37.44
C ARG A 449 2.31 -7.73 -37.05
N ILE A 450 3.64 -7.68 -36.98
CA ILE A 450 4.38 -6.45 -36.68
C ILE A 450 4.15 -5.38 -37.77
N GLU A 451 4.11 -5.77 -39.05
CA GLU A 451 3.80 -4.86 -40.17
C GLU A 451 2.37 -4.32 -40.06
N GLN A 452 1.39 -5.18 -39.72
CA GLN A 452 -0.01 -4.79 -39.49
C GLN A 452 -0.17 -3.85 -38.28
N ASP A 453 0.66 -4.00 -37.24
CA ASP A 453 0.67 -3.08 -36.09
C ASP A 453 1.07 -1.64 -36.48
N PHE A 454 1.91 -1.46 -37.52
CA PHE A 454 2.44 -0.17 -37.96
C PHE A 454 1.78 0.40 -39.21
N LEU A 455 1.18 -0.46 -40.04
CA LEU A 455 0.41 -0.12 -41.23
C LEU A 455 -0.89 -0.91 -41.18
N PRO A 456 -1.85 -0.54 -40.31
CA PRO A 456 -3.18 -1.11 -40.41
C PRO A 456 -3.69 -0.70 -41.80
N GLU A 457 -3.74 -1.65 -42.74
CA GLU A 457 -4.28 -1.37 -44.06
C GLU A 457 -5.64 -0.72 -43.88
N ALA A 458 -5.87 0.35 -44.65
CA ALA A 458 -7.15 1.02 -44.79
C ALA A 458 -8.16 0.00 -45.34
N THR A 459 -8.65 -0.86 -44.46
CA THR A 459 -9.79 -1.73 -44.68
C THR A 459 -10.99 -0.81 -44.52
N GLY A 460 -11.56 -0.44 -45.66
CA GLY A 460 -12.69 0.48 -45.79
C GLY A 460 -13.99 -0.05 -45.22
#